data_AF-A0A1E5WIW4-F1
#
_entry.id   AF-A0A1E5WIW4-F1
#
_cell.length_a   1.000
_cell.length_b   1.000
_cell.length_c   1.000
_cell.angle_alpha   90.00
_cell.angle_beta   90.00
_cell.angle_gamma   90.00
#
_symmetry.space_group_name_H-M   'P 1'
#
loop_
_entity.id
_entity.type
_entity.pdbx_description
1 polymer ?
#
loop_
_entity_poly.entity_id
_entity_poly.type
_entity_poly.pdbx_seq_one_letter_code
_entity_poly.pdbx_strand_id
1 'polypeptide(L)'
;MALLNDLINLDLSDCTEKIMAEYIWFGIEQEYTLLQKDTNWPLGWPLGGYPGPQGPYYCAVGADKSYGRDIVDAHYKACIYAGIEISGINAEVMPGQWEFQVGPAVGISAGDQIWVARYILERITEIAGVVVSFDPKPIPGEWNGAGAHTNYSTKSMRSDGGYEEIKKAIKKLGLRHREHIAAYGDGNERRLTGRHETADINTFIWGVANRGASVRVGRDTEKTGKGYFEDRRPASNMDPYVVTSLIAETTLLWTPSHSNGNGVAAP
;
A
#
# COMPACT_ATOMS: atom_id res chain seq x y z
N MET A 1 1.39 -16.01 24.82
CA MET A 1 0.66 -14.73 24.76
C MET A 1 1.53 -13.70 25.44
N ALA A 2 1.85 -12.59 24.76
CA ALA A 2 2.50 -11.46 25.42
C ALA A 2 1.56 -10.92 26.51
N LEU A 3 2.05 -10.77 27.73
CA LEU A 3 1.29 -10.26 28.86
C LEU A 3 1.28 -8.73 28.82
N LEU A 4 0.23 -8.09 29.36
CA LEU A 4 0.16 -6.63 29.47
C LEU A 4 1.39 -6.03 30.20
N ASN A 5 2.01 -6.79 31.10
CA ASN A 5 3.22 -6.40 31.80
C ASN A 5 4.48 -6.40 30.91
N ASP A 6 4.49 -7.13 29.80
CA ASP A 6 5.61 -7.12 28.83
C ASP A 6 5.65 -5.79 28.06
N LEU A 7 4.49 -5.13 27.90
CA LEU A 7 4.38 -3.77 27.32
C LEU A 7 4.82 -2.67 28.29
N ILE A 8 4.67 -2.88 29.61
CA ILE A 8 5.05 -1.90 30.64
C ILE A 8 6.58 -1.85 30.84
N ASN A 9 7.28 -2.96 30.59
CA ASN A 9 8.74 -3.04 30.70
C ASN A 9 9.49 -2.60 29.43
N LEU A 10 8.78 -2.34 28.34
CA LEU A 10 9.33 -1.72 27.15
C LEU A 10 9.34 -0.20 27.39
N ASP A 11 10.46 0.33 27.90
CA ASP A 11 10.67 1.77 27.91
C ASP A 11 10.84 2.26 26.46
N LEU A 12 9.71 2.60 25.85
CA LEU A 12 9.63 3.14 24.50
C LEU A 12 9.73 4.66 24.49
N SER A 13 9.97 5.34 25.62
CA SER A 13 9.91 6.80 25.72
C SER A 13 10.87 7.47 24.71
N ASP A 14 12.13 7.06 24.69
CA ASP A 14 13.16 7.56 23.77
C ASP A 14 12.80 7.37 22.28
N CYS A 15 12.14 6.27 21.94
CA CYS A 15 11.69 5.97 20.58
C CYS A 15 10.41 6.75 20.23
N THR A 16 9.49 6.84 21.18
CA THR A 16 8.20 7.54 21.04
C THR A 16 8.44 9.03 20.83
N GLU A 17 9.35 9.65 21.56
CA GLU A 17 9.67 11.07 21.38
C GLU A 17 10.26 11.37 20.00
N LYS A 18 11.20 10.54 19.51
CA LYS A 18 11.77 10.69 18.16
C LYS A 18 10.71 10.54 17.06
N ILE A 19 9.83 9.55 17.18
CA ILE A 19 8.75 9.32 16.22
C ILE A 19 7.72 10.45 16.27
N MET A 20 7.32 10.87 17.46
CA MET A 20 6.36 11.96 17.68
C MET A 20 6.90 13.29 17.16
N ALA A 21 8.20 13.57 17.33
CA ALA A 21 8.85 14.78 16.81
C ALA A 21 8.81 14.86 15.27
N GLU A 22 8.91 13.70 14.61
CA GLU A 22 8.90 13.59 13.15
C GLU A 22 7.49 13.61 12.54
N TYR A 23 6.42 13.57 13.35
CA TYR A 23 5.02 13.73 12.93
C TYR A 23 4.72 12.98 11.61
N ILE A 24 4.87 11.66 11.67
CA ILE A 24 4.84 10.77 10.50
C ILE A 24 3.45 10.72 9.88
N TRP A 25 3.38 10.83 8.55
CA TRP A 25 2.16 10.73 7.76
C TRP A 25 2.22 9.50 6.87
N PHE A 26 1.10 8.79 6.81
CA PHE A 26 0.86 7.72 5.87
C PHE A 26 -0.36 8.04 5.00
N GLY A 27 -0.27 7.70 3.71
CA GLY A 27 -1.41 7.60 2.81
C GLY A 27 -1.40 6.22 2.17
N ILE A 28 -2.43 5.40 2.39
CA ILE A 28 -2.44 4.01 1.93
C ILE A 28 -3.50 3.86 0.84
N GLU A 29 -3.07 3.37 -0.32
CA GLU A 29 -3.85 3.08 -1.51
C GLU A 29 -4.27 1.61 -1.48
N GLN A 30 -5.46 1.32 -0.96
CA GLN A 30 -5.96 -0.06 -0.80
C GLN A 30 -6.67 -0.52 -2.07
N GLU A 31 -6.02 -1.38 -2.84
CA GLU A 31 -6.67 -2.09 -3.96
C GLU A 31 -7.38 -3.36 -3.47
N TYR A 32 -8.46 -3.72 -4.15
CA TYR A 32 -9.25 -4.93 -3.88
C TYR A 32 -10.01 -5.39 -5.13
N THR A 33 -10.45 -6.64 -5.14
CA THR A 33 -11.24 -7.20 -6.25
C THR A 33 -12.59 -7.70 -5.77
N LEU A 34 -13.65 -7.34 -6.50
CA LEU A 34 -15.00 -7.83 -6.24
C LEU A 34 -15.24 -9.15 -6.96
N LEU A 35 -15.81 -10.13 -6.26
CA LEU A 35 -16.06 -11.47 -6.74
C LEU A 35 -17.54 -11.84 -6.59
N GLN A 36 -18.03 -12.64 -7.52
CA GLN A 36 -19.36 -13.25 -7.49
C GLN A 36 -19.38 -14.31 -6.39
N LYS A 37 -20.36 -14.22 -5.48
CA LYS A 37 -20.44 -15.04 -4.27
C LYS A 37 -20.38 -16.55 -4.52
N ASP A 38 -21.14 -17.05 -5.49
CA ASP A 38 -21.33 -18.50 -5.66
C ASP A 38 -20.21 -19.17 -6.46
N THR A 39 -19.51 -18.40 -7.30
CA THR A 39 -18.49 -18.93 -8.22
C THR A 39 -17.08 -18.50 -7.87
N ASN A 40 -16.94 -17.54 -6.94
CA ASN A 40 -15.69 -16.88 -6.60
C ASN A 40 -14.95 -16.31 -7.83
N TRP A 41 -15.71 -15.94 -8.87
CA TRP A 41 -15.22 -15.37 -10.13
C TRP A 41 -15.40 -13.85 -10.15
N PRO A 42 -14.53 -13.06 -10.80
CA PRO A 42 -14.62 -11.60 -10.68
C PRO A 42 -15.96 -11.03 -11.14
N LEU A 43 -16.40 -9.97 -10.45
CA LEU A 43 -17.67 -9.32 -10.72
C LEU A 43 -17.65 -8.69 -12.12
N GLY A 44 -18.69 -8.96 -12.91
CA GLY A 44 -18.80 -8.51 -14.30
C GLY A 44 -18.12 -9.42 -15.33
N TRP A 45 -17.41 -10.46 -14.90
CA TRP A 45 -16.79 -11.41 -15.81
C TRP A 45 -17.78 -12.50 -16.25
N PRO A 46 -17.70 -12.96 -17.51
CA PRO A 46 -18.51 -14.09 -17.96
C PRO A 46 -18.11 -15.37 -17.23
N LEU A 47 -19.10 -16.17 -16.82
CA LEU A 47 -18.85 -17.45 -16.16
C LEU A 47 -18.03 -18.38 -17.07
N GLY A 48 -16.92 -18.91 -16.56
CA GLY A 48 -16.02 -19.78 -17.32
C GLY A 48 -15.25 -19.07 -18.44
N GLY A 49 -15.27 -17.74 -18.49
CA GLY A 49 -14.59 -16.95 -19.50
C GLY A 49 -13.93 -15.69 -18.94
N TYR A 50 -13.42 -14.87 -19.86
CA TYR A 50 -12.70 -13.64 -19.57
C TYR A 50 -13.36 -12.47 -20.31
N PRO A 51 -13.31 -11.24 -19.76
CA PRO A 51 -13.67 -10.04 -20.48
C PRO A 51 -12.61 -9.72 -21.55
N GLY A 52 -12.79 -8.60 -22.26
CA GLY A 52 -11.75 -8.06 -23.14
C GLY A 52 -10.45 -7.74 -22.38
N PRO A 53 -9.32 -7.55 -23.10
CA PRO A 53 -8.03 -7.26 -22.47
C PRO A 53 -8.04 -5.96 -21.67
N GLN A 54 -7.13 -5.86 -20.68
CA GLN A 54 -6.97 -4.66 -19.86
C GLN A 54 -6.69 -3.41 -20.70
N GLY A 55 -7.14 -2.25 -20.21
CA GLY A 55 -7.04 -0.97 -20.90
C GLY A 55 -8.27 -0.09 -20.72
N PRO A 56 -9.49 -0.54 -21.09
CA PRO A 56 -10.68 0.30 -21.03
C PRO A 56 -11.32 0.37 -19.64
N TYR A 57 -10.73 -0.22 -18.60
CA TYR A 57 -11.32 -0.40 -17.26
C TYR A 57 -10.83 0.62 -16.23
N TYR A 58 -9.56 1.02 -16.29
CA TYR A 58 -8.98 2.00 -15.37
C TYR A 58 -9.71 3.34 -15.46
N CYS A 59 -10.20 3.84 -14.32
CA CYS A 59 -11.00 5.07 -14.22
C CYS A 59 -12.21 5.13 -15.17
N ALA A 60 -12.74 3.99 -15.61
CA ALA A 60 -13.74 3.94 -16.68
C ALA A 60 -15.15 4.33 -16.22
N VAL A 61 -15.99 4.68 -17.19
CA VAL A 61 -17.43 4.86 -17.04
C VAL A 61 -18.13 4.06 -18.15
N GLY A 62 -19.22 3.38 -17.82
CA GLY A 62 -19.99 2.54 -18.74
C GLY A 62 -20.32 1.17 -18.13
N ALA A 63 -21.52 0.66 -18.43
CA ALA A 63 -21.99 -0.62 -17.90
C ALA A 63 -21.18 -1.82 -18.40
N ASP A 64 -20.50 -1.67 -19.54
CA ASP A 64 -19.60 -2.64 -20.17
C ASP A 64 -18.17 -2.60 -19.61
N LYS A 65 -17.86 -1.68 -18.69
CA LYS A 65 -16.49 -1.41 -18.21
C LYS A 65 -16.36 -1.28 -16.69
N SER A 66 -17.41 -0.85 -16.00
CA SER A 66 -17.34 -0.47 -14.58
C SER A 66 -18.32 -1.30 -13.75
N TYR A 67 -17.81 -2.29 -13.03
CA TYR A 67 -18.59 -3.28 -12.30
C TYR A 67 -18.53 -3.04 -10.78
N GLY A 68 -19.68 -2.92 -10.12
CA GLY A 68 -19.75 -2.71 -8.66
C GLY A 68 -19.58 -1.26 -8.18
N ARG A 69 -19.81 -0.27 -9.05
CA ARG A 69 -19.70 1.15 -8.67
C ARG A 69 -20.66 1.56 -7.55
N ASP A 70 -21.83 0.94 -7.49
CA ASP A 70 -22.81 1.13 -6.42
C ASP A 70 -22.24 0.76 -5.03
N ILE A 71 -21.52 -0.36 -4.94
CA ILE A 71 -20.79 -0.78 -3.73
C ILE A 71 -19.71 0.25 -3.38
N VAL A 72 -18.92 0.67 -4.37
CA VAL A 72 -17.80 1.60 -4.18
C VAL A 72 -18.27 2.97 -3.71
N ASP A 73 -19.30 3.54 -4.36
CA ASP A 73 -19.85 4.84 -3.98
C ASP A 73 -20.55 4.79 -2.61
N ALA A 74 -21.19 3.66 -2.26
CA ALA A 74 -21.75 3.45 -0.93
C ALA A 74 -20.65 3.38 0.14
N HIS A 75 -19.57 2.64 -0.13
CA HIS A 75 -18.40 2.54 0.75
C HIS A 75 -17.74 3.90 0.96
N TYR A 76 -17.53 4.66 -0.11
CA TYR A 76 -16.93 5.98 -0.01
C TYR A 76 -17.75 6.91 0.89
N LYS A 77 -19.07 6.96 0.70
CA LYS A 77 -19.98 7.76 1.54
C LYS A 77 -19.98 7.28 2.99
N ALA A 78 -19.96 5.97 3.23
CA ALA A 78 -19.94 5.39 4.57
C ALA A 78 -18.63 5.73 5.31
N CYS A 79 -17.49 5.67 4.63
CA CYS A 79 -16.19 6.08 5.19
C CYS A 79 -16.17 7.57 5.55
N ILE A 80 -16.65 8.45 4.66
CA ILE A 80 -16.78 9.88 4.97
C ILE A 80 -17.68 10.10 6.20
N TYR A 81 -18.84 9.44 6.24
CA TYR A 81 -19.77 9.55 7.36
C TYR A 81 -19.16 9.06 8.68
N ALA A 82 -18.36 7.98 8.63
CA ALA A 82 -17.67 7.43 9.80
C ALA A 82 -16.47 8.27 10.27
N GLY A 83 -16.10 9.33 9.54
CA GLY A 83 -14.93 10.16 9.85
C GLY A 83 -13.59 9.51 9.50
N ILE A 84 -13.59 8.57 8.56
CA ILE A 84 -12.35 8.06 7.96
C ILE A 84 -11.79 9.12 7.01
N GLU A 85 -10.49 9.34 7.06
CA GLU A 85 -9.71 10.23 6.19
C GLU A 85 -9.58 9.63 4.78
N ILE A 86 -10.70 9.21 4.19
CA ILE A 86 -10.75 8.68 2.84
C ILE A 86 -10.55 9.84 1.86
N SER A 87 -9.46 9.82 1.10
CA SER A 87 -9.04 10.91 0.24
C SER A 87 -9.43 10.73 -1.22
N GLY A 88 -9.81 9.51 -1.62
CA GLY A 88 -10.31 9.23 -2.94
C GLY A 88 -10.68 7.77 -3.18
N ILE A 89 -11.18 7.52 -4.39
CA ILE A 89 -11.52 6.21 -4.94
C ILE A 89 -11.25 6.22 -6.45
N ASN A 90 -10.93 5.06 -7.04
CA ASN A 90 -10.90 4.87 -8.49
C ASN A 90 -11.17 3.41 -8.88
N ALA A 91 -11.64 3.21 -10.13
CA ALA A 91 -11.65 1.89 -10.74
C ALA A 91 -10.22 1.54 -11.18
N GLU A 92 -9.80 0.30 -10.91
CA GLU A 92 -8.45 -0.16 -11.21
C GLU A 92 -8.33 -0.80 -12.60
N VAL A 93 -7.11 -1.19 -12.97
CA VAL A 93 -6.79 -1.72 -14.31
C VAL A 93 -7.52 -3.02 -14.62
N MET A 94 -7.66 -3.93 -13.65
CA MET A 94 -8.38 -5.18 -13.84
C MET A 94 -9.90 -4.95 -13.71
N PRO A 95 -10.75 -5.46 -14.62
CA PRO A 95 -12.19 -5.30 -14.54
C PRO A 95 -12.75 -5.92 -13.24
N GLY A 96 -13.46 -5.13 -12.45
CA GLY A 96 -13.97 -5.53 -11.13
C GLY A 96 -12.98 -5.29 -9.97
N GLN A 97 -11.79 -4.76 -10.27
CA GLN A 97 -10.83 -4.25 -9.28
C GLN A 97 -11.07 -2.75 -9.03
N TRP A 98 -10.87 -2.35 -7.78
CA TRP A 98 -11.09 -0.98 -7.32
C TRP A 98 -10.03 -0.60 -6.30
N GLU A 99 -9.89 0.69 -6.07
CA GLU A 99 -9.00 1.27 -5.06
C GLU A 99 -9.76 2.31 -4.22
N PHE A 100 -9.44 2.36 -2.94
CA PHE A 100 -9.72 3.52 -2.09
C PHE A 100 -8.45 3.98 -1.39
N GLN A 101 -8.30 5.29 -1.17
CA GLN A 101 -7.14 5.84 -0.49
C GLN A 101 -7.52 6.39 0.88
N VAL A 102 -6.77 6.03 1.93
CA VAL A 102 -6.90 6.62 3.27
C VAL A 102 -5.64 7.41 3.61
N GLY A 103 -5.82 8.68 3.93
CA GLY A 103 -4.80 9.57 4.44
C GLY A 103 -4.71 10.91 3.70
N PRO A 104 -3.84 11.83 4.16
CA PRO A 104 -2.77 11.56 5.12
C PRO A 104 -3.28 11.36 6.56
N ALA A 105 -2.93 10.21 7.15
CA ALA A 105 -3.21 9.86 8.54
C ALA A 105 -1.90 9.78 9.36
N VAL A 106 -1.98 10.13 10.65
CA VAL A 106 -0.79 10.26 11.51
C VAL A 106 -0.55 8.97 12.30
N GLY A 107 0.64 8.38 12.15
CA GLY A 107 1.08 7.23 12.93
C GLY A 107 0.06 6.09 12.96
N ILE A 108 -0.34 5.68 14.18
CA ILE A 108 -1.24 4.54 14.40
C ILE A 108 -2.61 4.68 13.73
N SER A 109 -3.10 5.91 13.57
CA SER A 109 -4.42 6.18 12.97
C SER A 109 -4.53 5.70 11.52
N ALA A 110 -3.42 5.60 10.80
CA ALA A 110 -3.42 5.02 9.45
C ALA A 110 -3.82 3.54 9.47
N GLY A 111 -3.34 2.78 10.47
CA GLY A 111 -3.73 1.39 10.67
C GLY A 111 -5.18 1.23 11.10
N ASP A 112 -5.60 2.02 12.09
CA ASP A 112 -6.97 2.00 12.61
C ASP A 112 -7.98 2.27 11.48
N GLN A 113 -7.73 3.30 10.69
CA GLN A 113 -8.65 3.71 9.64
C GLN A 113 -8.68 2.74 8.45
N ILE A 114 -7.56 2.13 8.05
CA ILE A 114 -7.57 1.11 7.00
C ILE A 114 -8.36 -0.13 7.46
N TRP A 115 -8.18 -0.59 8.70
CA TRP A 115 -8.94 -1.72 9.22
C TRP A 115 -10.45 -1.44 9.26
N VAL A 116 -10.85 -0.27 9.76
CA VAL A 116 -12.28 0.11 9.77
C VAL A 116 -12.82 0.31 8.36
N ALA A 117 -12.05 0.88 7.44
CA ALA A 117 -12.45 1.02 6.03
C ALA A 117 -12.65 -0.34 5.36
N ARG A 118 -11.76 -1.33 5.61
CA ARG A 118 -11.91 -2.71 5.15
C ARG A 118 -13.16 -3.37 5.72
N TYR A 119 -13.43 -3.18 7.01
CA TYR A 119 -14.65 -3.67 7.65
C TYR A 119 -15.90 -3.09 6.98
N ILE A 120 -15.98 -1.77 6.80
CA ILE A 120 -17.13 -1.13 6.14
C ILE A 120 -17.30 -1.65 4.71
N LEU A 121 -16.21 -1.86 3.97
CA LEU A 121 -16.25 -2.42 2.62
C LEU A 121 -16.90 -3.81 2.61
N GLU A 122 -16.42 -4.71 3.47
CA GLU A 122 -16.93 -6.08 3.56
C GLU A 122 -18.39 -6.13 4.06
N ARG A 123 -18.78 -5.22 4.97
CA ARG A 123 -20.17 -5.04 5.39
C ARG A 123 -21.09 -4.64 4.23
N ILE A 124 -20.62 -3.74 3.36
CA ILE A 124 -21.40 -3.27 2.20
C ILE A 124 -21.46 -4.36 1.12
N THR A 125 -20.37 -5.08 0.90
CA THR A 125 -20.36 -6.18 -0.07
C THR A 125 -21.27 -7.32 0.39
N GLU A 126 -21.37 -7.59 1.71
CA GLU A 126 -22.37 -8.52 2.26
C GLU A 126 -23.80 -8.13 1.87
N ILE A 127 -24.18 -6.86 2.03
CA ILE A 127 -25.51 -6.34 1.67
C ILE A 127 -25.78 -6.53 0.17
N ALA A 128 -24.75 -6.34 -0.66
CA ALA A 128 -24.83 -6.49 -2.11
C ALA A 128 -24.77 -7.96 -2.59
N GLY A 129 -24.50 -8.93 -1.70
CA GLY A 129 -24.28 -10.33 -2.09
C GLY A 129 -23.01 -10.54 -2.93
N VAL A 130 -21.99 -9.70 -2.71
CA VAL A 130 -20.69 -9.74 -3.39
C VAL A 130 -19.60 -10.09 -2.38
N VAL A 131 -18.56 -10.78 -2.83
CA VAL A 131 -17.39 -11.10 -2.02
C VAL A 131 -16.28 -10.11 -2.35
N VAL A 132 -15.60 -9.56 -1.34
CA VAL A 132 -14.38 -8.78 -1.54
C VAL A 132 -13.15 -9.68 -1.34
N SER A 133 -12.14 -9.51 -2.19
CA SER A 133 -10.85 -10.17 -2.04
C SER A 133 -9.73 -9.15 -1.93
N PHE A 134 -8.88 -9.35 -0.93
CA PHE A 134 -7.59 -8.68 -0.78
C PHE A 134 -6.43 -9.60 -1.21
N ASP A 135 -6.68 -10.67 -1.97
CA ASP A 135 -5.58 -11.48 -2.50
C ASP A 135 -4.70 -10.62 -3.44
N PRO A 136 -3.36 -10.65 -3.32
CA PRO A 136 -2.47 -9.84 -4.15
C PRO A 136 -2.48 -10.23 -5.63
N LYS A 137 -2.93 -11.42 -5.98
CA LYS A 137 -3.03 -11.89 -7.37
C LYS A 137 -4.27 -12.80 -7.51
N PRO A 138 -5.47 -12.21 -7.54
CA PRO A 138 -6.72 -12.97 -7.49
C PRO A 138 -6.94 -13.82 -8.75
N ILE A 139 -6.47 -13.34 -9.91
CA ILE A 139 -6.51 -14.07 -11.18
C ILE A 139 -5.08 -14.23 -11.73
N PRO A 140 -4.62 -15.47 -11.99
CA PRO A 140 -3.33 -15.72 -12.63
C PRO A 140 -3.24 -15.13 -14.05
N GLY A 141 -2.01 -14.98 -14.55
CA GLY A 141 -1.74 -14.51 -15.91
C GLY A 141 -1.63 -12.99 -16.04
N GLU A 142 -2.02 -12.47 -17.20
CA GLU A 142 -1.80 -11.09 -17.66
C GLU A 142 -2.82 -10.07 -17.10
N TRP A 143 -3.41 -10.37 -15.95
CA TRP A 143 -4.27 -9.45 -15.20
C TRP A 143 -3.45 -8.77 -14.10
N ASN A 144 -3.74 -7.51 -13.78
CA ASN A 144 -3.07 -6.83 -12.68
C ASN A 144 -3.30 -7.57 -11.36
N GLY A 145 -2.31 -7.48 -10.47
CA GLY A 145 -2.50 -7.88 -9.08
C GLY A 145 -3.03 -6.70 -8.26
N ALA A 146 -3.25 -6.94 -6.96
CA ALA A 146 -3.75 -5.94 -6.03
C ALA A 146 -2.68 -5.52 -5.01
N GLY A 147 -2.42 -4.21 -4.93
CA GLY A 147 -1.46 -3.58 -4.01
C GLY A 147 -2.10 -2.92 -2.78
N ALA A 148 -1.24 -2.50 -1.86
CA ALA A 148 -1.56 -1.55 -0.80
C ALA A 148 -0.48 -0.46 -0.75
N HIS A 149 -0.34 0.33 -1.83
CA HIS A 149 0.79 1.27 -1.92
C HIS A 149 0.78 2.23 -0.73
N THR A 150 1.94 2.37 -0.08
CA THR A 150 2.05 3.11 1.16
C THR A 150 2.89 4.36 0.92
N ASN A 151 2.21 5.50 0.84
CA ASN A 151 2.81 6.81 0.80
C ASN A 151 3.28 7.19 2.20
N TYR A 152 4.53 7.65 2.34
CA TYR A 152 5.14 7.98 3.63
C TYR A 152 5.91 9.28 3.59
N SER A 153 5.75 10.09 4.64
CA SER A 153 6.61 11.24 4.90
C SER A 153 6.75 11.55 6.38
N THR A 154 7.86 12.19 6.71
CA THR A 154 8.07 12.82 8.01
C THR A 154 8.08 14.33 7.89
N LYS A 155 8.04 15.04 9.01
CA LYS A 155 8.12 16.51 9.06
C LYS A 155 9.39 17.00 8.34
N SER A 156 10.51 16.33 8.55
CA SER A 156 11.77 16.65 7.87
C SER A 156 11.69 16.45 6.35
N MET A 157 11.03 15.39 5.88
CA MET A 157 10.80 15.16 4.43
C MET A 157 9.89 16.21 3.78
N ARG A 158 8.93 16.75 4.54
CA ARG A 158 7.99 17.79 4.07
C ARG A 158 8.54 19.22 4.20
N SER A 159 9.69 19.39 4.85
CA SER A 159 10.36 20.68 5.05
C SER A 159 11.32 21.01 3.90
N ASP A 160 11.81 22.25 3.84
CA ASP A 160 12.76 22.66 2.79
C ASP A 160 14.04 21.81 2.81
N GLY A 161 14.44 21.30 1.64
CA GLY A 161 15.54 20.33 1.51
C GLY A 161 15.16 18.88 1.83
N GLY A 162 13.88 18.61 2.13
CA GLY A 162 13.39 17.30 2.54
C GLY A 162 13.58 16.17 1.51
N TYR A 163 13.85 16.47 0.24
CA TYR A 163 14.17 15.47 -0.77
C TYR A 163 15.43 14.65 -0.43
N GLU A 164 16.42 15.24 0.25
CA GLU A 164 17.58 14.49 0.72
C GLU A 164 17.22 13.53 1.87
N GLU A 165 16.28 13.91 2.74
CA GLU A 165 15.75 13.00 3.78
C GLU A 165 14.96 11.85 3.17
N ILE A 166 14.21 12.11 2.09
CA ILE A 166 13.53 11.07 1.31
C ILE A 166 14.55 10.07 0.74
N LYS A 167 15.61 10.54 0.09
CA LYS A 167 16.66 9.66 -0.45
C LYS A 167 17.34 8.82 0.64
N LYS A 168 17.62 9.41 1.80
CA LYS A 168 18.19 8.69 2.97
C LYS A 168 17.25 7.58 3.45
N ALA A 169 15.96 7.88 3.58
CA ALA A 169 14.95 6.90 3.98
C ALA A 169 14.82 5.76 2.97
N ILE A 170 14.76 6.06 1.68
CA ILE A 170 14.71 5.05 0.60
C ILE A 170 15.97 4.17 0.63
N LYS A 171 17.15 4.74 0.86
CA LYS A 171 18.38 3.95 1.01
C LYS A 171 18.29 2.97 2.18
N LYS A 172 17.75 3.37 3.34
CA LYS A 172 17.54 2.46 4.47
C LYS A 172 16.53 1.35 4.14
N LEU A 173 15.44 1.67 3.46
CA LEU A 173 14.44 0.67 3.01
C LEU A 173 15.04 -0.38 2.06
N GLY A 174 15.99 0.02 1.20
CA GLY A 174 16.70 -0.90 0.33
C GLY A 174 17.60 -1.87 1.09
N LEU A 175 18.22 -1.43 2.19
CA LEU A 175 19.07 -2.28 3.04
C LEU A 175 18.28 -3.32 3.83
N ARG A 176 16.99 -3.07 4.10
CA ARG A 176 16.08 -4.00 4.79
C ARG A 176 15.01 -4.56 3.86
N HIS A 177 15.28 -4.64 2.56
CA HIS A 177 14.26 -5.02 1.57
C HIS A 177 13.65 -6.39 1.86
N ARG A 178 14.46 -7.38 2.24
CA ARG A 178 14.01 -8.75 2.49
C ARG A 178 13.12 -8.85 3.72
N GLU A 179 13.49 -8.14 4.79
CA GLU A 179 12.75 -8.05 6.04
C GLU A 179 11.38 -7.41 5.82
N HIS A 180 11.33 -6.35 4.99
CA HIS A 180 10.07 -5.73 4.61
C HIS A 180 9.20 -6.68 3.78
N ILE A 181 9.75 -7.31 2.73
CA ILE A 181 8.99 -8.23 1.87
C ILE A 181 8.37 -9.38 2.67
N ALA A 182 9.08 -9.94 3.64
CA ALA A 182 8.57 -11.01 4.51
C ALA A 182 7.34 -10.59 5.34
N ALA A 183 7.12 -9.29 5.53
CA ALA A 183 6.00 -8.75 6.31
C ALA A 183 4.95 -8.02 5.44
N TYR A 184 5.14 -7.98 4.12
CA TYR A 184 4.36 -7.14 3.19
C TYR A 184 3.16 -7.87 2.56
N GLY A 185 2.67 -8.92 3.21
CA GLY A 185 1.50 -9.71 2.82
C GLY A 185 1.85 -11.02 2.13
N ASP A 186 1.08 -12.07 2.45
CA ASP A 186 1.29 -13.42 1.93
C ASP A 186 0.87 -13.53 0.47
N GLY A 187 1.61 -14.32 -0.32
CA GLY A 187 1.31 -14.54 -1.75
C GLY A 187 1.79 -13.43 -2.69
N ASN A 188 2.53 -12.45 -2.16
CA ASN A 188 3.00 -11.28 -2.90
C ASN A 188 4.01 -11.64 -4.02
N GLU A 189 4.65 -12.80 -3.95
CA GLU A 189 5.51 -13.35 -5.01
C GLU A 189 4.78 -13.60 -6.33
N ARG A 190 3.45 -13.80 -6.28
CA ARG A 190 2.60 -13.92 -7.48
C ARG A 190 2.32 -12.57 -8.14
N ARG A 191 2.50 -11.48 -7.40
CA ARG A 191 2.24 -10.10 -7.83
C ARG A 191 3.51 -9.39 -8.27
N LEU A 192 4.53 -9.37 -7.40
CA LEU A 192 5.80 -8.67 -7.59
C LEU A 192 6.74 -9.44 -8.55
N THR A 193 6.44 -9.34 -9.83
CA THR A 193 7.10 -10.13 -10.90
C THR A 193 7.93 -9.28 -11.86
N GLY A 194 8.01 -7.97 -11.64
CA GLY A 194 8.60 -7.02 -12.59
C GLY A 194 7.68 -6.63 -13.76
N ARG A 195 6.45 -7.17 -13.79
CA ARG A 195 5.42 -6.87 -14.81
C ARG A 195 4.22 -6.17 -14.16
N HIS A 196 3.30 -5.67 -14.99
CA HIS A 196 2.04 -5.06 -14.55
C HIS A 196 2.25 -3.97 -13.48
N GLU A 197 3.16 -3.03 -13.75
CA GLU A 197 3.46 -1.90 -12.86
C GLU A 197 4.03 -2.29 -11.48
N THR A 198 4.72 -3.43 -11.38
CA THR A 198 5.45 -3.86 -10.18
C THR A 198 6.94 -4.07 -10.44
N ALA A 199 7.76 -3.99 -9.39
CA ALA A 199 9.13 -4.48 -9.41
C ALA A 199 9.19 -6.00 -9.12
N ASP A 200 10.30 -6.65 -9.47
CA ASP A 200 10.55 -8.04 -9.06
C ASP A 200 10.79 -8.11 -7.54
N ILE A 201 10.20 -9.12 -6.89
CA ILE A 201 10.21 -9.31 -5.43
C ILE A 201 11.62 -9.38 -4.81
N ASN A 202 12.64 -9.78 -5.58
CA ASN A 202 14.02 -9.92 -5.10
C ASN A 202 14.86 -8.66 -5.36
N THR A 203 14.31 -7.68 -6.07
CA THR A 203 15.02 -6.47 -6.49
C THR A 203 14.47 -5.24 -5.81
N PHE A 204 15.36 -4.44 -5.22
CA PHE A 204 15.00 -3.11 -4.73
C PHE A 204 15.46 -2.03 -5.71
N ILE A 205 14.49 -1.38 -6.35
CA ILE A 205 14.72 -0.28 -7.28
C ILE A 205 13.85 0.88 -6.84
N TRP A 206 14.37 2.10 -6.95
CA TRP A 206 13.57 3.31 -6.79
C TRP A 206 13.78 4.28 -7.94
N GLY A 207 12.79 5.13 -8.21
CA GLY A 207 12.92 6.16 -9.25
C GLY A 207 11.82 7.20 -9.23
N VAL A 208 12.06 8.31 -9.93
CA VAL A 208 11.07 9.38 -10.07
C VAL A 208 10.07 9.03 -11.17
N ALA A 209 8.78 9.09 -10.84
CA ALA A 209 7.67 8.68 -11.71
C ALA A 209 7.83 7.28 -12.34
N ASN A 210 8.64 6.41 -11.73
CA ASN A 210 8.84 5.05 -12.21
C ASN A 210 7.86 4.10 -11.51
N ARG A 211 6.80 3.71 -12.20
CA ARG A 211 5.83 2.73 -11.67
C ARG A 211 6.42 1.31 -11.61
N GLY A 212 7.40 0.96 -12.44
CA GLY A 212 8.09 -0.35 -12.34
C GLY A 212 9.06 -0.47 -11.17
N ALA A 213 9.19 0.56 -10.33
CA ALA A 213 10.10 0.56 -9.18
C ALA A 213 9.41 0.06 -7.91
N SER A 214 10.21 -0.46 -6.98
CA SER A 214 9.77 -0.86 -5.64
C SER A 214 9.33 0.36 -4.82
N VAL A 215 10.07 1.46 -4.93
CA VAL A 215 9.71 2.76 -4.34
C VAL A 215 9.68 3.84 -5.41
N ARG A 216 8.61 4.62 -5.45
CA ARG A 216 8.43 5.73 -6.38
C ARG A 216 8.50 7.06 -5.66
N VAL A 217 9.11 8.05 -6.29
CA VAL A 217 8.98 9.46 -5.88
C VAL A 217 8.20 10.21 -6.95
N GLY A 218 7.22 11.02 -6.55
CA GLY A 218 6.43 11.83 -7.47
C GLY A 218 7.26 12.91 -8.16
N ARG A 219 6.89 13.28 -9.39
CA ARG A 219 7.50 14.41 -10.12
C ARG A 219 7.39 15.72 -9.35
N ASP A 220 6.27 15.93 -8.66
CA ASP A 220 6.06 17.14 -7.86
C ASP A 220 6.97 17.18 -6.63
N THR A 221 7.16 16.05 -5.93
CA THR A 221 8.13 15.93 -4.83
C THR A 221 9.56 16.21 -5.31
N GLU A 222 9.97 15.62 -6.44
CA GLU A 222 11.30 15.89 -7.04
C GLU A 222 11.46 17.38 -7.37
N LYS A 223 10.49 17.97 -8.07
CA LYS A 223 10.53 19.35 -8.54
C LYS A 223 10.54 20.36 -7.39
N THR A 224 9.77 20.11 -6.34
CA THR A 224 9.66 21.01 -5.18
C THR A 224 10.77 20.78 -4.14
N GLY A 225 11.53 19.69 -4.25
CA GLY A 225 12.61 19.37 -3.33
C GLY A 225 12.16 18.93 -1.93
N LYS A 226 10.88 18.58 -1.76
CA LYS A 226 10.27 18.11 -0.50
C LYS A 226 8.94 17.41 -0.75
N GLY A 227 8.51 16.54 0.17
CA GLY A 227 7.22 15.84 0.05
C GLY A 227 7.25 14.45 0.67
N TYR A 228 6.83 13.44 -0.11
CA TYR A 228 6.71 12.04 0.28
C TYR A 228 7.22 11.10 -0.81
N PHE A 229 7.44 9.84 -0.45
CA PHE A 229 7.64 8.72 -1.38
C PHE A 229 6.53 7.68 -1.24
N GLU A 230 6.38 6.83 -2.23
CA GLU A 230 5.39 5.76 -2.33
C GLU A 230 6.11 4.40 -2.32
N ASP A 231 5.94 3.61 -1.28
CA ASP A 231 6.37 2.20 -1.25
C ASP A 231 5.31 1.32 -1.93
N ARG A 232 5.64 0.76 -3.08
CA ARG A 232 4.72 0.00 -3.94
C ARG A 232 4.75 -1.51 -3.67
N ARG A 233 5.62 -1.94 -2.75
CA ARG A 233 5.85 -3.35 -2.42
C ARG A 233 4.76 -4.00 -1.55
N PRO A 234 4.01 -3.30 -0.66
CA PRO A 234 2.97 -3.96 0.12
C PRO A 234 1.86 -4.53 -0.77
N ALA A 235 1.44 -5.75 -0.48
CA ALA A 235 0.27 -6.40 -1.09
C ALA A 235 -1.04 -5.86 -0.52
N SER A 236 -2.13 -6.03 -1.25
CA SER A 236 -3.48 -5.66 -0.81
C SER A 236 -3.91 -6.31 0.51
N ASN A 237 -3.44 -7.51 0.83
CA ASN A 237 -3.70 -8.21 2.11
C ASN A 237 -2.76 -7.83 3.26
N MET A 238 -1.87 -6.84 3.09
CA MET A 238 -0.93 -6.47 4.15
C MET A 238 -1.65 -6.01 5.42
N ASP A 239 -1.03 -6.24 6.58
CA ASP A 239 -1.48 -5.66 7.85
C ASP A 239 -0.93 -4.22 7.94
N PRO A 240 -1.79 -3.19 7.97
CA PRO A 240 -1.34 -1.80 7.99
C PRO A 240 -0.55 -1.48 9.26
N TYR A 241 -0.81 -2.14 10.40
CA TYR A 241 -0.01 -1.92 11.61
C TYR A 241 1.43 -2.37 11.42
N VAL A 242 1.62 -3.53 10.78
CA VAL A 242 2.94 -4.10 10.53
C VAL A 242 3.70 -3.25 9.51
N VAL A 243 3.08 -2.94 8.37
CA VAL A 243 3.75 -2.18 7.30
C VAL A 243 4.12 -0.76 7.76
N THR A 244 3.19 -0.03 8.38
CA THR A 244 3.44 1.35 8.83
C THR A 244 4.51 1.41 9.91
N SER A 245 4.47 0.51 10.90
CA SER A 245 5.48 0.44 11.96
C SER A 245 6.86 0.08 11.41
N LEU A 246 6.94 -0.87 10.47
CA LEU A 246 8.22 -1.30 9.90
C LEU A 246 8.85 -0.22 9.01
N ILE A 247 8.04 0.54 8.26
CA ILE A 247 8.53 1.74 7.54
C ILE A 247 9.05 2.78 8.52
N ALA A 248 8.29 3.09 9.58
CA ALA A 248 8.71 4.06 10.59
C ALA A 248 10.00 3.62 11.30
N GLU A 249 10.07 2.37 11.76
CA GLU A 249 11.24 1.77 12.42
C GLU A 249 12.47 1.86 11.52
N THR A 250 12.38 1.36 10.28
CA THR A 250 13.52 1.34 9.36
C THR A 250 13.99 2.74 8.99
N THR A 251 13.08 3.70 8.82
CA THR A 251 13.45 5.05 8.38
C THR A 251 13.97 5.91 9.52
N LEU A 252 13.39 5.80 10.73
CA LEU A 252 13.69 6.69 11.86
C LEU A 252 14.61 6.08 12.92
N LEU A 253 14.39 4.82 13.30
CA LEU A 253 15.05 4.22 14.47
C LEU A 253 16.25 3.36 14.07
N TRP A 254 16.13 2.59 12.99
CA TRP A 254 17.16 1.67 12.56
C TRP A 254 18.38 2.42 11.99
N THR A 255 19.55 1.97 12.44
CA THR A 255 20.85 2.36 11.92
C THR A 255 21.55 1.14 11.34
N PRO A 256 22.13 1.22 10.14
CA PRO A 256 22.97 0.14 9.63
C PRO A 256 24.10 -0.13 10.63
N SER A 257 24.22 -1.38 11.08
CA SER A 257 25.44 -1.82 11.78
C SER A 257 26.61 -1.62 10.82
N HIS A 258 27.70 -1.01 11.27
CA HIS A 258 28.92 -0.91 10.47
C HIS A 258 29.35 -2.33 10.08
N SER A 259 29.07 -2.75 8.85
CA SER A 259 29.74 -3.89 8.27
C SER A 259 31.22 -3.51 8.21
N ASN A 260 32.05 -4.18 9.01
CA ASN A 260 33.50 -4.13 8.85
C ASN A 260 33.81 -4.21 7.36
N GLY A 261 34.52 -3.21 6.85
CA GLY A 261 34.89 -3.13 5.45
C GLY A 261 35.62 -4.40 5.04
N ASN A 262 35.01 -5.14 4.11
CA ASN A 262 35.65 -6.02 3.14
C ASN A 262 34.54 -6.62 2.27
N GLY A 263 34.28 -6.03 1.11
CA GLY A 263 33.21 -6.49 0.24
C GLY A 263 33.11 -5.70 -1.06
N VAL A 264 34.13 -5.85 -1.90
CA VAL A 264 34.09 -5.82 -3.38
C VAL A 264 33.35 -4.66 -4.03
N ALA A 265 34.12 -3.70 -4.56
CA ALA A 265 33.65 -2.81 -5.62
C ALA A 265 33.14 -3.64 -6.81
N ALA A 266 31.89 -3.43 -7.18
CA ALA A 266 31.35 -3.94 -8.44
C ALA A 266 31.77 -3.01 -9.60
N PRO A 267 31.97 -3.56 -10.82
CA PRO A 267 32.52 -2.86 -11.98
C PRO A 267 31.62 -1.73 -12.52
#